data_AF-A0A0K8QAM3-F1
#
_entry.id   AF-A0A0K8QAM3-F1
#
_cell.length_a   1.000
_cell.length_b   1.000
_cell.length_c   1.000
_cell.angle_alpha   90.00
_cell.angle_beta   90.00
_cell.angle_gamma   90.00
#
_symmetry.space_group_name_H-M   'P 1'
#
loop_
_entity.id
_entity.type
_entity.pdbx_description
1 polymer ?
#
loop_
_entity_poly.entity_id
_entity_poly.type
_entity_poly.pdbx_seq_one_letter_code
_entity_poly.pdbx_strand_id
1 'polypeptide(L)'
;MVESVHIAEGGRVRLVVLLTIAGCPLRGTITADSESALLAVPGVSAVDVELKVMSQEQRDALKEKLRGPGGQRSIPFNEPGALTKVFAVASGKGGVGKSSVTVNLACAMAAQGLRVGIIDADVYGFSVPA
;
A
#
# COMPACT_ATOMS: atom_id res chain seq x y z
N MET A 1 0.20 -4.05 -15.43
CA MET A 1 -0.78 -5.17 -15.45
C MET A 1 -0.68 -5.89 -16.76
N VAL A 2 -0.81 -5.26 -17.92
CA VAL A 2 -0.42 -5.91 -19.19
C VAL A 2 1.11 -5.97 -19.30
N GLU A 3 1.67 -7.15 -19.55
CA GLU A 3 3.11 -7.38 -19.79
C GLU A 3 3.41 -7.29 -21.29
N SER A 4 2.66 -8.04 -22.10
CA SER A 4 2.86 -8.04 -23.55
C SER A 4 1.58 -8.34 -24.31
N VAL A 5 1.56 -7.89 -25.57
CA VAL A 5 0.53 -8.21 -26.56
C VAL A 5 1.25 -8.64 -27.83
N HIS A 6 0.94 -9.83 -28.32
CA HIS A 6 1.48 -10.36 -29.57
C HIS A 6 0.32 -10.65 -30.53
N ILE A 7 0.44 -10.18 -31.76
CA ILE A 7 -0.56 -10.39 -32.81
C ILE A 7 0.09 -11.28 -33.88
N ALA A 8 -0.45 -12.48 -34.07
CA ALA A 8 0.01 -13.42 -35.08
C ALA A 8 -0.72 -13.20 -36.41
N GLU A 9 -0.15 -13.73 -37.50
CA GLU A 9 -0.82 -13.79 -38.79
C GLU A 9 -2.16 -14.54 -38.67
N GLY A 10 -3.19 -14.02 -39.35
CA GLY A 10 -4.55 -14.55 -39.25
C GLY A 10 -5.38 -14.00 -38.07
N GLY A 11 -4.89 -12.99 -37.34
CA GLY A 11 -5.70 -12.25 -36.37
C GLY A 11 -5.74 -12.83 -34.95
N ARG A 12 -4.86 -13.77 -34.63
CA ARG A 12 -4.79 -14.34 -33.26
C ARG A 12 -3.99 -13.40 -32.35
N VAL A 13 -4.56 -13.03 -31.20
CA VAL A 13 -3.92 -12.18 -30.20
C VAL A 13 -3.54 -13.01 -28.98
N ARG A 14 -2.29 -12.92 -28.54
CA ARG A 14 -1.84 -13.42 -27.24
C ARG A 14 -1.58 -12.25 -26.30
N LEU A 15 -2.30 -12.21 -25.20
CA LEU A 15 -2.20 -11.19 -24.16
C LEU A 15 -1.59 -11.81 -22.90
N VAL A 16 -0.55 -11.20 -22.34
CA VAL A 16 0.00 -11.59 -21.05
C VAL A 16 -0.34 -10.54 -20.01
N VAL A 17 -1.02 -10.94 -18.92
CA VAL A 17 -1.41 -10.08 -17.81
C VAL A 17 -0.73 -10.52 -16.52
N LEU A 18 -0.01 -9.60 -15.89
CA LEU A 18 0.58 -9.75 -14.57
C LEU A 18 -0.43 -9.40 -13.47
N LEU A 19 -0.68 -10.38 -12.60
CA LEU A 19 -1.41 -10.25 -11.35
C LEU A 19 -0.46 -9.85 -10.21
N THR A 20 -0.94 -8.99 -9.31
CA THR A 20 -0.16 -8.53 -8.15
C THR A 20 0.10 -9.64 -7.13
N ILE A 21 -0.79 -10.65 -7.07
CA ILE A 21 -0.69 -11.81 -6.18
C ILE A 21 -1.12 -13.09 -6.88
N ALA A 22 -0.61 -14.23 -6.41
CA ALA A 22 -1.01 -15.55 -6.92
C ALA A 22 -2.46 -15.91 -6.57
N GLY A 23 -3.00 -15.44 -5.45
CA GLY A 23 -4.36 -15.77 -5.02
C GLY A 23 -5.47 -14.87 -5.58
N CYS A 24 -5.25 -14.15 -6.68
CA CYS A 24 -6.22 -13.14 -7.13
C CYS A 24 -7.59 -13.80 -7.44
N PRO A 25 -8.67 -13.45 -6.70
CA PRO A 25 -9.99 -14.06 -6.90
C PRO A 25 -10.64 -13.63 -8.22
N LEU A 26 -10.16 -12.54 -8.82
CA LEU A 26 -10.67 -11.96 -10.06
C LEU A 26 -10.05 -12.57 -11.33
N ARG A 27 -9.25 -13.64 -11.23
CA ARG A 27 -8.61 -14.31 -12.38
C ARG A 27 -9.59 -14.58 -13.52
N GLY A 28 -10.72 -15.21 -13.23
CA GLY A 28 -11.74 -15.55 -14.23
C GLY A 28 -12.34 -14.32 -14.89
N THR A 29 -12.67 -13.30 -14.08
CA THR A 29 -13.20 -12.01 -14.57
C THR A 29 -12.21 -11.30 -15.49
N ILE A 30 -10.94 -11.22 -15.09
CA ILE A 30 -9.89 -10.56 -15.88
C ILE A 30 -9.71 -11.26 -17.23
N THR A 31 -9.70 -12.60 -17.25
CA THR A 31 -9.63 -13.36 -18.51
C THR A 31 -10.84 -13.08 -19.39
N ALA A 32 -12.06 -13.26 -18.88
CA ALA A 32 -13.28 -13.10 -19.65
C ALA A 32 -13.46 -11.67 -20.19
N ASP A 33 -13.21 -10.65 -19.36
CA ASP A 33 -13.32 -9.25 -19.76
C ASP A 33 -12.27 -8.90 -20.82
N SER A 34 -11.05 -9.42 -20.68
CA SER A 34 -9.97 -9.19 -21.66
C SER A 34 -10.27 -9.86 -23.00
N GLU A 35 -10.78 -11.10 -22.99
CA GLU A 35 -11.19 -11.82 -24.21
C GLU A 35 -12.34 -11.10 -24.90
N SER A 36 -13.39 -10.74 -24.16
CA SER A 36 -14.54 -10.01 -24.68
C SER A 36 -14.13 -8.68 -25.33
N ALA A 37 -13.28 -7.90 -24.66
CA ALA A 37 -12.79 -6.63 -25.17
C ALA A 37 -11.93 -6.79 -26.44
N LEU A 38 -11.06 -7.80 -26.49
CA LEU A 38 -10.17 -8.04 -27.63
C LEU A 38 -10.91 -8.63 -28.83
N LEU A 39 -11.89 -9.51 -28.62
CA LEU A 39 -12.71 -10.08 -29.71
C LEU A 39 -13.61 -9.03 -30.39
N ALA A 40 -13.94 -7.94 -29.70
CA ALA A 40 -14.67 -6.82 -30.29
C ALA A 40 -13.83 -5.99 -31.28
N VAL A 41 -12.50 -6.20 -31.33
CA VAL A 41 -11.59 -5.46 -32.23
C VAL A 41 -11.64 -6.07 -33.63
N PRO A 42 -11.92 -5.29 -34.70
CA PRO A 42 -11.92 -5.80 -36.06
C PRO A 42 -10.59 -6.44 -36.46
N GLY A 43 -10.66 -7.62 -37.08
CA GLY A 43 -9.48 -8.38 -37.50
C GLY A 43 -8.93 -9.34 -36.44
N VAL A 44 -9.47 -9.33 -35.22
CA VAL A 44 -9.15 -10.35 -34.20
C VAL A 44 -10.01 -11.59 -34.44
N SER A 45 -9.36 -12.75 -34.62
CA SER A 45 -10.03 -14.03 -34.88
C SER A 45 -10.02 -14.96 -33.67
N ALA A 46 -9.04 -14.79 -32.77
CA ALA A 46 -8.89 -15.60 -31.56
C ALA A 46 -8.06 -14.83 -30.53
N VAL A 47 -8.31 -15.10 -29.25
CA VAL A 47 -7.60 -14.49 -28.13
C VAL A 47 -7.11 -15.58 -27.17
N ASP A 48 -5.86 -15.47 -26.73
CA ASP A 48 -5.25 -16.29 -25.68
C ASP A 48 -4.75 -15.38 -24.56
N VAL A 49 -5.30 -15.53 -23.36
CA VAL A 49 -4.94 -14.70 -22.19
C VAL A 49 -4.14 -15.52 -21.19
N GLU A 50 -2.86 -15.19 -21.06
CA GLU A 50 -1.97 -15.79 -20.08
C GLU A 50 -1.88 -14.91 -18.82
N LEU A 51 -2.22 -15.48 -17.66
CA LEU A 51 -2.07 -14.81 -16.38
C LEU A 51 -0.78 -15.24 -15.70
N LYS A 52 0.10 -14.29 -15.40
CA LYS A 52 1.34 -14.50 -14.61
C LYS A 52 1.28 -13.72 -13.32
N VAL A 53 2.20 -14.02 -12.40
CA VAL A 53 2.32 -13.28 -11.12
C VAL A 53 3.53 -12.36 -11.21
N MET A 54 3.37 -11.12 -10.76
CA MET A 54 4.47 -10.16 -10.72
C MET A 54 5.61 -10.65 -9.82
N SER A 55 6.84 -10.50 -10.29
CA SER A 55 8.06 -10.60 -9.48
C SER A 55 8.13 -9.47 -8.45
N GLN A 56 9.03 -9.58 -7.48
CA GLN A 56 9.24 -8.53 -6.47
C GLN A 56 9.68 -7.21 -7.13
N GLU A 57 10.61 -7.27 -8.08
CA GLU A 57 11.07 -6.12 -8.86
C GLU A 57 9.93 -5.45 -9.64
N GLN A 58 9.08 -6.23 -10.31
CA GLN A 58 7.90 -5.72 -11.02
C GLN A 58 6.89 -5.05 -10.08
N ARG A 59 6.70 -5.60 -8.87
CA ARG A 59 5.84 -4.98 -7.85
C ARG A 59 6.43 -3.67 -7.35
N ASP A 60 7.73 -3.60 -7.14
CA ASP A 60 8.39 -2.41 -6.63
C ASP A 60 8.42 -1.29 -7.69
N ALA A 61 8.68 -1.62 -8.96
CA ALA A 61 8.53 -0.68 -10.07
C ALA A 61 7.08 -0.17 -10.22
N LEU A 62 6.09 -1.05 -10.03
CA LEU A 62 4.68 -0.64 -10.03
C LEU A 62 4.36 0.30 -8.86
N LYS A 63 4.86 0.00 -7.64
CA LYS A 63 4.68 0.88 -6.48
C LYS A 63 5.28 2.26 -6.75
N GLU A 64 6.47 2.32 -7.33
CA GLU A 64 7.14 3.58 -7.67
C GLU A 64 6.30 4.39 -8.66
N LYS A 65 5.83 3.75 -9.75
CA LYS A 65 4.99 4.38 -10.76
C LYS A 65 3.64 4.89 -10.19
N LEU A 66 3.02 4.13 -9.29
CA LEU A 66 1.74 4.50 -8.67
C LEU A 66 1.87 5.61 -7.62
N ARG A 67 3.05 5.75 -7.00
CA ARG A 67 3.28 6.74 -5.95
C ARG A 67 3.62 8.13 -6.48
N GLY A 68 3.94 8.27 -7.78
CA GLY A 68 4.24 9.54 -8.44
C GLY A 68 5.61 10.14 -8.05
N PRO A 69 6.03 11.26 -8.67
CA PRO A 69 7.24 11.99 -8.28
C PRO A 69 7.10 12.47 -6.83
N GLY A 70 8.06 12.11 -5.95
CA GLY A 70 7.96 12.33 -4.49
C GLY A 70 7.30 11.19 -3.70
N GLY A 71 7.11 10.04 -4.33
CA GLY A 71 6.28 8.92 -3.85
C GLY A 71 6.74 8.17 -2.59
N GLN A 72 7.94 8.44 -2.07
CA GLN A 72 8.25 8.06 -0.69
C GLN A 72 7.74 9.17 0.21
N ARG A 73 6.58 8.95 0.83
CA ARG A 73 6.27 9.63 2.09
C ARG A 73 7.34 9.19 3.09
N SER A 74 8.43 9.93 3.17
CA SER A 74 9.37 9.83 4.27
C SER A 74 8.60 10.20 5.53
N ILE A 75 8.90 9.50 6.62
CA ILE A 75 8.45 9.95 7.94
C ILE A 75 9.41 11.09 8.31
N PRO A 76 8.97 12.35 8.39
CA PRO A 76 9.90 13.48 8.61
C PRO A 76 10.72 13.32 9.89
N PHE A 77 10.18 12.61 10.89
CA PHE A 77 10.86 12.32 12.15
C PHE A 77 12.00 11.30 12.05
N ASN A 78 12.13 10.58 10.94
CA ASN A 78 13.21 9.62 10.69
C ASN A 78 14.32 10.20 9.81
N GLU A 79 14.18 11.44 9.34
CA GLU A 79 15.19 12.07 8.49
C GLU A 79 16.43 12.50 9.30
N PRO A 80 17.63 12.47 8.70
CA PRO A 80 18.83 13.00 9.34
C PRO A 80 18.62 14.45 9.78
N GLY A 81 18.91 14.75 11.05
CA GLY A 81 18.71 16.07 11.64
C GLY A 81 17.34 16.28 12.29
N ALA A 82 16.42 15.32 12.19
CA ALA A 82 15.16 15.36 12.95
C ALA A 82 15.43 15.31 14.47
N LEU A 83 15.01 16.37 15.16
CA LEU A 83 15.13 16.47 16.62
C LEU A 83 13.98 15.74 17.35
N THR A 84 12.88 15.47 16.65
CA THR A 84 11.68 14.84 17.22
C THR A 84 11.96 13.37 17.55
N LYS A 85 11.74 12.99 18.81
CA LYS A 85 11.76 11.60 19.26
C LYS A 85 10.32 11.10 19.44
N VAL A 86 10.03 9.93 18.89
CA VAL A 86 8.71 9.31 18.98
C VAL A 86 8.77 8.18 20.01
N PHE A 87 7.94 8.26 21.05
CA PHE A 87 7.80 7.24 22.08
C PHE A 87 6.43 6.58 21.94
N ALA A 88 6.40 5.27 21.74
CA ALA A 88 5.15 4.51 21.70
C ALA A 88 4.82 3.98 23.10
N VAL A 89 3.66 4.38 23.63
CA VAL A 89 3.12 3.86 24.90
C VAL A 89 1.87 3.04 24.59
N ALA A 90 1.96 1.72 24.72
CA ALA A 90 0.89 0.81 24.33
C ALA A 90 0.54 -0.17 25.46
N SER A 91 -0.72 -0.58 25.51
CA SER A 91 -1.17 -1.70 26.34
C SER A 91 -2.20 -2.54 25.58
N GLY A 92 -2.17 -3.86 25.80
CA GLY A 92 -3.16 -4.77 25.22
C GLY A 92 -4.48 -4.86 26.01
N LYS A 93 -4.64 -4.04 27.06
CA LYS A 93 -5.78 -4.08 28.00
C LYS A 93 -6.13 -2.67 28.50
N GLY A 94 -7.41 -2.45 28.79
CA GLY A 94 -7.91 -1.23 29.44
C GLY A 94 -7.52 -1.17 30.92
N GLY A 95 -7.37 0.06 31.46
CA GLY A 95 -7.15 0.29 32.89
C GLY A 95 -5.73 0.04 33.41
N VAL A 96 -4.76 -0.32 32.56
CA VAL A 96 -3.38 -0.60 33.01
C VAL A 96 -2.47 0.65 33.12
N GLY A 97 -3.05 1.84 32.98
CA GLY A 97 -2.32 3.10 33.17
C GLY A 97 -1.61 3.66 31.92
N LYS A 98 -1.89 3.17 30.70
CA LYS A 98 -1.34 3.71 29.43
C LYS A 98 -1.43 5.24 29.37
N SER A 99 -2.62 5.80 29.58
CA SER A 99 -2.84 7.25 29.50
C SER A 99 -2.16 8.00 30.64
N SER A 100 -2.19 7.46 31.86
CA SER A 100 -1.52 8.07 33.02
C SER A 100 -0.02 8.15 32.81
N VAL A 101 0.62 7.09 32.31
CA VAL A 101 2.06 7.11 31.99
C VAL A 101 2.35 8.10 30.86
N THR A 102 1.53 8.11 29.80
CA THR A 102 1.71 9.01 28.65
C THR A 102 1.67 10.48 29.07
N VAL A 103 0.66 10.89 29.85
CA VAL A 103 0.49 12.27 30.29
C VAL A 103 1.58 12.68 31.28
N ASN A 104 1.92 11.83 32.27
CA ASN A 104 2.98 12.18 33.23
C ASN A 104 4.36 12.27 32.56
N LEU A 105 4.67 11.39 31.61
CA LEU A 105 5.90 11.47 30.83
C LEU A 105 5.96 12.77 30.03
N ALA A 106 4.85 13.15 29.39
CA ALA A 106 4.76 14.40 28.64
C ALA A 106 4.94 15.63 29.54
N CYS A 107 4.29 15.67 30.70
CA CYS A 107 4.46 16.76 31.67
C CYS A 107 5.90 16.87 32.16
N ALA A 108 6.55 15.74 32.47
CA ALA A 108 7.95 15.73 32.90
C ALA A 108 8.91 16.23 31.81
N MET A 109 8.70 15.83 30.55
CA MET A 109 9.47 16.32 29.40
C MET A 109 9.23 17.82 29.14
N ALA A 110 7.98 18.28 29.25
CA ALA A 110 7.65 19.70 29.10
C ALA A 110 8.28 20.55 30.22
N ALA A 111 8.32 20.04 31.46
CA ALA A 111 8.99 20.70 32.58
C ALA A 111 10.52 20.84 32.38
N GLN A 112 11.13 19.97 31.56
CA GLN A 112 12.52 20.08 31.14
C GLN A 112 12.72 21.03 29.95
N GLY A 113 11.67 21.72 29.49
CA GLY A 113 11.71 22.66 28.38
C GLY A 113 11.61 22.03 27.00
N LEU A 114 11.28 20.73 26.89
CA LEU A 114 11.09 20.06 25.61
C LEU A 114 9.72 20.41 25.00
N ARG A 115 9.67 20.49 23.67
CA ARG A 115 8.41 20.57 22.91
C ARG A 115 7.81 19.17 22.82
N VAL A 116 6.65 18.97 23.42
CA VAL A 116 5.99 17.67 23.49
C VAL A 116 4.63 17.72 22.79
N GLY A 117 4.31 16.66 22.04
CA GLY A 117 2.97 16.42 21.51
C GLY A 117 2.50 15.03 21.92
N ILE A 118 1.22 14.91 22.27
CA ILE A 118 0.57 13.62 22.56
C ILE A 118 -0.40 13.32 21.42
N ILE A 119 -0.38 12.09 20.94
CA ILE A 119 -1.36 11.57 19.98
C ILE A 119 -1.96 10.31 20.61
N ASP A 120 -3.28 10.31 20.80
CA ASP A 120 -3.99 9.11 21.24
C ASP A 120 -4.32 8.26 20.00
N ALA A 121 -3.44 7.30 19.70
CA ALA A 121 -3.61 6.36 18.60
C ALA A 121 -4.44 5.13 19.01
N ASP A 122 -5.43 5.32 19.88
CA ASP A 122 -6.33 4.26 20.31
C ASP A 122 -7.33 3.95 19.20
N VAL A 123 -7.23 2.75 18.63
CA VAL A 123 -8.12 2.31 17.55
C VAL A 123 -9.53 2.01 18.08
N TYR A 124 -9.69 1.84 19.40
CA TYR A 124 -10.93 1.31 20.00
C TYR A 124 -11.56 2.17 21.11
N GLY A 125 -10.93 3.25 21.60
CA GLY A 125 -11.58 4.19 22.53
C GLY A 125 -10.67 5.27 23.10
N PHE A 126 -10.90 6.53 22.72
CA PHE A 126 -10.11 7.69 23.16
C PHE A 126 -10.17 7.90 24.68
N SER A 127 -9.01 8.13 25.30
CA SER A 127 -8.88 8.34 26.75
C SER A 127 -8.10 9.61 27.14
N VAL A 128 -7.64 10.41 26.16
CA VAL A 128 -6.95 11.68 26.40
C VAL A 128 -7.89 12.85 26.10
N PRO A 129 -8.25 13.69 27.08
CA PRO A 129 -9.04 14.90 26.83
C PRO A 129 -8.28 15.91 25.97
N ALA A 130 -9.01 16.66 25.13
CA ALA A 130 -8.50 17.77 24.33
C ALA A 130 -8.12 18.99 25.18
#